data_AF-A0A3A4YJT8-F1
#
_entry.id   AF-A0A3A4YJT8-F1
#
_cell.length_a   1.000
_cell.length_b   1.000
_cell.length_c   1.000
_cell.angle_alpha   90.00
_cell.angle_beta   90.00
_cell.angle_gamma   90.00
#
_symmetry.space_group_name_H-M   'P 1'
#
loop_
_entity.id
_entity.type
_entity.pdbx_description
1 polymer ?
#
loop_
_entity_poly.entity_id
_entity_poly.type
_entity_poly.pdbx_seq_one_letter_code
_entity_poly.pdbx_strand_id
1 'polypeptide(L)' 'MTPSEFFESTPFGSRIRYSPNHPIITVHFIARGQIQYAHASEEETGNRIFLILDKGRIKDAKYGYFDSVEIIE' A
#
# COMPACT_ATOMS: atom_id res chain seq x y z
N MET A 1 8.01 5.53 -4.89
CA MET A 1 7.81 4.57 -5.98
C MET A 1 6.44 4.77 -6.61
N THR A 2 6.26 4.38 -7.88
CA THR A 2 4.95 4.43 -8.57
C THR A 2 4.01 3.33 -8.07
N PRO A 3 2.68 3.44 -8.31
CA PRO A 3 1.70 2.43 -7.90
C PRO A 3 1.97 1.04 -8.47
N SER A 4 2.32 0.93 -9.76
CA SER A 4 2.63 -0.37 -10.36
C SER A 4 3.91 -0.98 -9.78
N GLU A 5 4.97 -0.18 -9.62
CA GLU A 5 6.21 -0.65 -8.99
C GLU A 5 5.98 -1.14 -7.56
N PHE A 6 5.12 -0.46 -6.80
CA PHE A 6 4.72 -0.93 -5.47
C PHE A 6 4.18 -2.36 -5.52
N PHE A 7 3.20 -2.62 -6.38
CA PHE A 7 2.62 -3.97 -6.48
C PHE A 7 3.58 -5.00 -7.07
N GLU A 8 4.54 -4.61 -7.92
CA GLU A 8 5.50 -5.52 -8.56
C GLU A 8 6.70 -5.89 -7.69
N SER A 9 7.18 -4.96 -6.87
CA SER A 9 8.49 -5.08 -6.23
C SER A 9 8.46 -5.13 -4.71
N THR A 10 7.39 -4.67 -4.07
CA THR A 10 7.34 -4.58 -2.60
C THR A 10 7.35 -5.97 -1.95
N PRO A 11 8.31 -6.26 -1.06
CA PRO A 11 8.31 -7.49 -0.28
C PRO A 11 7.18 -7.56 0.76
N PHE A 12 6.85 -8.79 1.16
CA PHE A 12 6.07 -9.01 2.38
C PHE A 12 6.80 -8.42 3.59
N GLY A 13 6.07 -7.82 4.52
CA GLY A 13 6.60 -7.21 5.75
C GLY A 13 7.16 -5.80 5.58
N SER A 14 7.23 -5.28 4.35
CA SER A 14 7.68 -3.91 4.12
C SER A 14 6.80 -2.90 4.85
N ARG A 15 7.46 -1.92 5.46
CA ARG A 15 6.83 -0.75 6.08
C ARG A 15 6.75 0.34 5.03
N ILE A 16 5.57 0.86 4.76
CA ILE A 16 5.37 1.90 3.75
C ILE A 16 4.54 3.06 4.30
N ARG A 17 4.62 4.19 3.63
CA ARG A 17 3.80 5.38 3.90
C ARG A 17 3.35 6.02 2.59
N TYR A 18 2.09 6.47 2.52
CA TYR A 18 1.56 7.17 1.34
C TYR A 18 2.14 8.58 1.18
N SER A 19 2.20 9.33 2.28
CA SER A 19 2.82 10.65 2.38
C SER A 19 3.13 10.98 3.84
N PRO A 20 3.98 11.99 4.14
CA PRO A 20 4.46 12.27 5.50
C PRO A 20 3.38 12.43 6.58
N ASN A 21 2.15 12.81 6.22
CA ASN A 21 1.04 13.03 7.14
C ASN A 21 0.13 11.79 7.33
N HIS A 22 0.48 10.65 6.71
CA HIS A 22 -0.28 9.40 6.82
C HIS A 22 0.42 8.39 7.73
N PRO A 23 -0.35 7.46 8.34
CA PRO A 23 0.23 6.41 9.17
C PRO A 23 1.18 5.52 8.36
N ILE A 24 2.17 4.96 9.06
CA ILE A 24 2.97 3.86 8.53
C ILE A 24 2.10 2.60 8.52
N ILE A 25 2.16 1.86 7.43
CA ILE A 25 1.48 0.57 7.31
C ILE A 25 2.49 -0.55 7.03
N THR A 26 2.28 -1.73 7.59
CA THR A 26 3.05 -2.94 7.31
C THR A 26 2.31 -3.81 6.31
N VAL A 27 2.96 -4.19 5.21
CA VAL A 27 2.37 -5.05 4.18
C VAL A 27 2.38 -6.52 4.62
N HIS A 28 1.22 -7.17 4.60
CA HIS A 28 1.06 -8.59 4.98
C HIS A 28 0.84 -9.51 3.80
N PHE A 29 0.41 -9.01 2.65
CA PHE A 29 0.15 -9.88 1.51
C PHE A 29 0.00 -9.05 0.26
N ILE A 30 0.50 -9.56 -0.86
CA ILE A 30 0.32 -8.95 -2.18
C ILE A 30 -0.06 -10.05 -3.17
N ALA A 31 -1.19 -9.86 -3.86
CA ALA A 31 -1.58 -10.67 -4.99
C ALA A 31 -1.41 -9.88 -6.28
N ARG A 32 -0.89 -10.58 -7.30
CA ARG A 32 -0.49 -10.03 -8.59
C ARG A 32 -1.10 -10.92 -9.69
N GLY A 33 -1.50 -10.33 -10.81
CA GLY A 33 -2.16 -11.03 -11.92
C GLY A 33 -3.18 -10.13 -12.60
N GLN A 34 -4.37 -10.65 -12.89
CA GLN A 34 -5.48 -9.82 -13.40
C GLN A 34 -5.95 -8.75 -12.39
N ILE A 35 -5.63 -8.93 -11.10
CA ILE A 35 -5.94 -7.99 -10.02
C ILE A 35 -4.65 -7.77 -9.23
N GLN A 36 -4.28 -6.51 -9.03
CA GLN A 36 -3.20 -6.10 -8.14
C GLN A 36 -3.79 -5.53 -6.87
N TYR A 37 -3.62 -6.25 -5.76
CA TYR A 37 -4.09 -5.82 -4.45
C TYR A 37 -3.13 -6.24 -3.33
N ALA A 38 -3.19 -5.51 -2.21
CA ALA A 38 -2.38 -5.77 -1.04
C ALA A 38 -3.20 -5.64 0.25
N HIS A 39 -2.88 -6.47 1.24
CA HIS A 39 -3.37 -6.34 2.60
C HIS A 39 -2.27 -5.78 3.48
N ALA A 40 -2.60 -4.82 4.33
CA ALA A 40 -1.67 -4.18 5.24
C ALA A 40 -2.32 -3.89 6.61
N SER A 41 -1.53 -3.45 7.58
CA SER A 41 -2.04 -2.91 8.85
C SER A 41 -1.35 -1.60 9.21
N GLU A 42 -2.11 -0.64 9.73
CA GLU A 42 -1.55 0.56 10.37
C GLU A 42 -0.74 0.18 11.62
N GLU A 43 0.48 0.70 11.76
CA GLU A 43 1.37 0.36 12.89
C GLU A 43 0.84 0.93 14.22
N GLU A 44 0.26 2.12 14.20
CA GLU A 44 -0.20 2.81 15.42
C GLU A 44 -1.49 2.21 16.00
N THR A 45 -2.37 1.70 15.14
CA THR A 45 -3.74 1.32 15.53
C THR A 45 -4.03 -0.17 15.33
N GLY A 46 -3.22 -0.88 14.53
CA GLY A 46 -3.50 -2.24 14.10
C GLY A 46 -4.66 -2.37 13.11
N ASN A 47 -5.24 -1.25 12.63
CA ASN A 47 -6.33 -1.27 11.67
C ASN A 47 -5.90 -1.96 10.37
N ARG A 48 -6.76 -2.82 9.84
CA ARG A 48 -6.54 -3.50 8.56
C ARG A 48 -6.80 -2.53 7.41
N ILE A 49 -5.89 -2.54 6.44
CA ILE A 49 -5.90 -1.72 5.25
C ILE A 49 -5.92 -2.63 4.01
N PHE A 50 -6.73 -2.26 3.02
CA PHE A 50 -6.81 -2.92 1.73
C PHE A 50 -6.42 -1.93 0.63
N LEU A 51 -5.47 -2.33 -0.20
CA LEU A 51 -4.95 -1.52 -1.30
C LEU A 51 -5.21 -2.21 -2.63
N ILE A 52 -5.64 -1.45 -3.63
CA ILE A 52 -5.93 -1.95 -4.98
C ILE A 52 -5.31 -1.00 -6.00
N LEU A 53 -4.71 -1.53 -7.07
CA LEU A 53 -4.38 -0.71 -8.23
C LEU A 53 -5.65 -0.44 -9.05
N ASP A 54 -6.08 0.81 -9.12
CA ASP A 54 -7.25 1.26 -9.86
C ASP A 54 -6.89 2.49 -10.71
N LYS A 55 -7.09 2.39 -12.03
CA LYS A 55 -6.74 3.43 -13.02
C LYS A 55 -5.31 3.98 -12.87
N GLY A 56 -4.36 3.11 -12.54
CA GLY A 56 -2.94 3.46 -12.36
C GLY A 56 -2.60 4.12 -11.02
N ARG A 57 -3.53 4.15 -10.06
CA ARG A 57 -3.36 4.75 -8.73
C ARG A 57 -3.63 3.70 -7.65
N ILE A 58 -3.05 3.87 -6.47
CA ILE A 58 -3.38 3.03 -5.30
C ILE A 58 -4.67 3.57 -4.69
N LYS A 59 -5.66 2.70 -4.50
CA LYS A 59 -6.90 3.01 -3.80
C LYS A 59 -6.90 2.39 -2.40
N ASP A 60 -7.10 3.23 -1.39
CA ASP A 60 -7.40 2.90 -0.01
C ASP A 60 -8.84 3.35 0.31
N ALA A 61 -9.63 2.50 0.96
CA ALA A 61 -11.03 2.81 1.27
C ALA A 61 -11.22 3.96 2.28
N LYS A 62 -10.24 4.19 3.15
CA LYS A 62 -10.25 5.21 4.21
C LYS A 62 -9.68 6.53 3.73
N TYR A 63 -8.57 6.50 2.99
CA TYR A 63 -7.82 7.70 2.62
C TYR A 63 -7.93 8.10 1.14
N GLY A 64 -8.51 7.26 0.29
CA GLY A 64 -8.77 7.58 -1.11
C GLY A 64 -7.66 7.12 -2.06
N TYR A 65 -7.33 7.96 -3.05
CA TYR A 65 -6.40 7.60 -4.13
C TYR A 65 -5.02 8.23 -3.91
N PHE A 66 -3.98 7.45 -4.19
CA PHE A 66 -2.59 7.85 -4.07
C PHE A 66 -1.80 7.55 -5.35
N ASP A 67 -0.90 8.46 -5.68
CA ASP A 67 -0.04 8.39 -6.87
C ASP A 67 1.35 7.84 -6.56
N SER A 68 1.68 7.64 -5.28
CA SER A 68 2.96 7.10 -4.85
C SER A 68 2.90 6.55 -3.43
N VAL A 69 3.86 5.69 -3.12
CA VAL A 69 4.22 5.30 -1.74
C VAL A 69 5.72 5.39 -1.55
N GLU A 70 6.12 5.47 -0.28
CA GLU A 70 7.50 5.45 0.20
C GLU A 70 7.72 4.20 1.06
N ILE A 71 8.86 3.53 0.89
CA ILE A 71 9.30 2.46 1.80
C ILE A 71 10.05 3.11 2.94
N ILE A 72 9.69 2.76 4.17
CA ILE A 72 10.31 3.25 5.40
C ILE A 72 11.29 2.18 5.90
N GLU A 73 12.56 2.54 6.04
CA GLU A 73 13.61 1.69 6.64
C GLU A 73 13.47 1.58 8.17
#